data_AF-A0A2A2QEU7-F1
#
_entry.id   AF-A0A2A2QEU7-F1
#
_cell.length_a   1.000
_cell.length_b   1.000
_cell.length_c   1.000
_cell.angle_alpha   90.00
_cell.angle_beta   90.00
_cell.angle_gamma   90.00
#
_symmetry.space_group_name_H-M   'P 1'
#
loop_
_entity.id
_entity.type
_entity.pdbx_description
1 polymer ?
#
loop_
_entity_poly.entity_id
_entity_poly.type
_entity_poly.pdbx_seq_one_letter_code
_entity_poly.pdbx_strand_id
1 'polypeptide(L)'
;MEAARVILEPIGFSRGDLRDAALDLTEKRLTGALVRFVGDDKAELVIKWQDDDGSPNEAFEFHGDDPVGFSKVNGAWKIDANHQIGGLSGEDFLKQGTWGAAFRDHVKIANEASDRMTKGTLKTPEELKEFLAREVSAAEKRYKDAVEPPR
;
A
#
# COMPACT_ATOMS: atom_id res chain seq x y z
N MET A 1 28.96 -18.39 2.40
CA MET A 1 28.07 -18.83 1.31
C MET A 1 27.07 -17.72 1.10
N GLU A 2 27.23 -16.97 0.02
CA GLU A 2 26.30 -15.92 -0.36
C GLU A 2 25.06 -16.60 -0.96
N ALA A 3 23.89 -16.37 -0.38
CA ALA A 3 22.65 -16.92 -0.92
C ALA A 3 22.38 -16.24 -2.27
N ALA A 4 22.29 -17.04 -3.33
CA ALA A 4 21.91 -16.53 -4.65
C ALA A 4 20.52 -15.89 -4.55
N ARG A 5 20.46 -14.56 -4.71
CA ARG A 5 19.20 -13.82 -4.88
C ARG A 5 18.60 -14.24 -6.24
N VAL A 6 17.56 -15.07 -6.20
CA VAL A 6 16.73 -15.36 -7.37
C VAL A 6 15.86 -14.14 -7.62
N ILE A 7 16.15 -13.41 -8.69
CA ILE A 7 15.32 -12.30 -9.16
C ILE A 7 14.11 -12.92 -9.85
N LEU A 8 12.96 -12.91 -9.15
CA LEU A 8 11.67 -13.10 -9.80
C LEU A 8 11.29 -11.76 -10.42
N GLU A 9 11.37 -11.63 -11.74
CA GLU A 9 10.72 -10.50 -12.40
C GLU A 9 9.21 -10.59 -12.12
N PRO A 10 8.59 -9.60 -11.45
CA PRO A 10 7.20 -9.70 -11.08
C PRO A 10 6.35 -9.57 -12.35
N ILE A 11 5.67 -10.66 -12.72
CA ILE A 11 4.51 -10.60 -13.60
C ILE A 11 3.37 -9.98 -12.77
N GLY A 12 3.37 -8.64 -12.60
CA GLY A 12 2.41 -7.93 -11.76
C GLY A 12 2.74 -6.46 -11.50
N PHE A 13 1.91 -5.79 -10.70
CA PHE A 13 2.09 -4.42 -10.22
C PHE A 13 3.35 -4.34 -9.32
N SER A 14 4.53 -4.15 -9.91
CA SER A 14 5.76 -3.95 -9.15
C SER A 14 5.81 -2.51 -8.68
N ARG A 15 5.74 -2.28 -7.36
CA ARG A 15 5.95 -0.94 -6.79
C ARG A 15 7.46 -0.65 -6.71
N GLY A 16 7.87 0.56 -7.05
CA GLY A 16 9.29 0.95 -7.06
C GLY A 16 9.95 0.85 -5.67
N ASP A 17 9.16 1.12 -4.62
CA ASP A 17 9.56 1.03 -3.21
C ASP A 17 9.91 -0.40 -2.74
N LEU A 18 9.64 -1.41 -3.57
CA LEU A 18 9.96 -2.82 -3.30
C LEU A 18 11.21 -3.32 -4.06
N ARG A 19 11.93 -2.43 -4.75
CA ARG A 19 13.19 -2.77 -5.44
C ARG A 19 14.35 -2.83 -4.45
N ASP A 20 15.35 -3.65 -4.75
CA ASP A 20 16.56 -3.82 -3.93
C ASP A 20 17.18 -2.47 -3.52
N ALA A 21 17.35 -1.53 -4.47
CA ALA A 21 17.92 -0.22 -4.16
C ALA A 21 17.09 0.60 -3.16
N ALA A 22 15.75 0.49 -3.23
CA ALA A 22 14.85 1.17 -2.30
C ALA A 22 14.90 0.51 -0.90
N LEU A 23 14.96 -0.83 -0.85
CA LEU A 23 15.10 -1.61 0.37
C LEU A 23 16.45 -1.33 1.06
N ASP A 24 17.55 -1.36 0.31
CA ASP A 24 18.90 -1.09 0.82
C ASP A 24 19.01 0.33 1.37
N LEU A 25 18.41 1.32 0.69
CA LEU A 25 18.36 2.70 1.18
C LEU A 25 17.53 2.80 2.47
N THR A 26 16.38 2.13 2.53
CA THR A 26 15.52 2.09 3.73
C THR A 26 16.27 1.50 4.91
N GLU A 27 16.92 0.34 4.73
CA GLU A 27 17.71 -0.32 5.77
C GLU A 27 18.82 0.59 6.30
N LYS A 28 19.54 1.26 5.39
CA LYS A 28 20.57 2.24 5.76
C LYS A 28 19.99 3.38 6.61
N ARG A 29 18.77 3.84 6.33
CA ARG A 29 18.15 4.95 7.07
C ARG A 29 17.58 4.52 8.43
N LEU A 30 17.28 3.23 8.64
CA LEU A 30 16.79 2.73 9.93
C LEU A 30 17.72 3.07 11.09
N THR A 31 19.04 3.16 10.88
CA THR A 31 19.99 3.52 11.93
C THR A 31 19.80 4.94 12.48
N GLY A 32 19.20 5.83 11.68
CA GLY A 32 18.88 7.21 12.06
C GLY A 32 17.38 7.44 12.31
N ALA A 33 16.57 6.39 12.28
CA ALA A 33 15.14 6.50 12.47
C ALA A 33 14.80 6.96 13.90
N LEU A 34 13.75 7.76 14.02
CA LEU A 34 13.22 8.15 15.32
C LEU A 34 12.17 7.14 15.74
N VAL A 35 12.35 6.54 16.92
CA VAL A 35 11.35 5.68 17.54
C VAL A 35 10.73 6.41 18.72
N ARG A 36 9.41 6.57 18.69
CA ARG A 36 8.62 7.17 19.77
C ARG A 36 7.71 6.11 20.37
N PHE A 37 7.85 5.83 21.66
CA PHE A 37 6.87 5.04 22.39
C PHE A 37 5.69 5.94 22.76
N VAL A 38 4.49 5.55 22.34
CA VAL A 38 3.23 6.29 22.61
C VAL A 38 2.43 5.61 23.73
N GLY A 39 2.91 4.45 24.17
CA GLY A 39 2.41 3.68 25.31
C GLY A 39 3.29 2.45 25.54
N ASP A 40 2.92 1.61 26.51
CA ASP A 40 3.66 0.39 26.84
C ASP A 40 3.60 -0.68 25.73
N ASP A 41 2.56 -0.60 24.91
CA ASP A 41 2.23 -1.54 23.82
C ASP A 41 2.11 -0.86 22.45
N LYS A 42 2.46 0.44 22.34
CA LYS A 42 2.42 1.20 21.09
C LYS A 42 3.70 2.00 20.84
N ALA A 43 4.17 1.97 19.60
CA ALA A 43 5.33 2.74 19.16
C ALA A 43 5.11 3.27 17.75
N GLU A 44 5.85 4.31 17.40
CA GLU A 44 5.89 4.89 16.07
C GLU A 44 7.34 4.99 15.62
N LEU A 45 7.61 4.66 14.36
CA LEU A 45 8.91 4.79 13.72
C LEU A 45 8.80 5.82 12.60
N VAL A 46 9.70 6.81 12.60
CA VAL A 46 9.79 7.84 11.56
C VAL A 46 11.15 7.76 10.89
N ILE A 47 11.15 7.60 9.57
CA ILE A 47 12.36 7.70 8.74
C ILE A 47 12.32 9.06 8.06
N LYS A 48 13.10 10.02 8.58
CA LYS A 48 13.09 11.38 8.05
C LYS A 48 13.61 11.43 6.62
N TRP A 49 12.92 12.22 5.79
CA TRP A 49 13.46 12.67 4.51
C TRP A 49 14.77 13.44 4.70
N GLN A 50 15.67 13.27 3.74
CA GLN A 50 16.88 14.05 3.62
C GLN A 50 16.89 14.82 2.29
N ASP A 51 17.54 15.99 2.30
CA ASP A 51 17.57 16.90 1.15
C ASP A 51 18.17 16.24 -0.12
N ASP A 52 19.01 15.22 0.03
CA ASP A 52 19.66 14.48 -1.05
C ASP A 52 18.84 13.31 -1.60
N ASP A 53 17.71 12.97 -1.00
CA ASP A 53 16.89 11.85 -1.43
C ASP A 53 16.18 12.13 -2.76
N GLY A 54 15.98 13.40 -3.14
CA GLY A 54 15.24 13.82 -4.34
C GLY A 54 13.73 13.54 -4.24
N SER A 55 12.93 14.13 -5.14
CA SER A 55 11.47 13.87 -5.17
C SER A 55 10.97 13.70 -6.61
N PRO A 56 10.25 12.61 -6.94
CA PRO A 56 9.91 11.48 -6.07
C PRO A 56 11.10 10.52 -5.81
N ASN A 57 11.19 9.95 -4.61
CA ASN A 57 12.10 8.83 -4.30
C ASN A 57 11.27 7.58 -3.99
N GLU A 58 11.51 6.52 -4.77
CA GLU A 58 10.78 5.27 -4.66
C GLU A 58 10.85 4.68 -3.23
N ALA A 59 11.96 4.82 -2.49
CA ALA A 59 12.07 4.27 -1.14
C ALA A 59 11.13 4.91 -0.10
N PHE A 60 10.69 6.15 -0.34
CA PHE A 60 9.91 6.94 0.63
C PHE A 60 8.58 7.44 0.07
N GLU A 61 8.10 6.81 -1.02
CA GLU A 61 6.87 7.22 -1.74
C GLU A 61 5.62 7.27 -0.85
N PHE A 62 5.57 6.50 0.24
CA PHE A 62 4.37 6.37 1.11
C PHE A 62 4.59 6.66 2.60
N HIS A 63 5.83 6.75 3.09
CA HIS A 63 6.14 6.69 4.53
C HIS A 63 7.33 7.52 4.97
N GLY A 64 7.58 8.68 4.33
CA GLY A 64 8.65 9.57 4.74
C GLY A 64 8.49 10.13 6.16
N ASP A 65 8.10 11.40 6.28
CA ASP A 65 7.87 12.00 7.60
C ASP A 65 6.62 11.47 8.32
N ASP A 66 5.80 10.66 7.63
CA ASP A 66 4.63 10.01 8.20
C ASP A 66 5.03 8.80 9.06
N PRO A 67 4.63 8.76 10.34
CA PRO A 67 5.03 7.70 11.25
C PRO A 67 4.44 6.34 10.87
N VAL A 68 5.27 5.30 10.89
CA VAL A 68 4.81 3.91 10.84
C VAL A 68 4.45 3.46 12.25
N GLY A 69 3.17 3.18 12.49
CA GLY A 69 2.69 2.65 13.77
C GLY A 69 3.01 1.17 14.01
N PHE A 70 3.32 0.84 15.26
CA PHE A 70 3.56 -0.51 15.77
C PHE A 70 2.74 -0.76 17.03
N SER A 71 2.24 -1.98 17.15
CA SER A 71 1.55 -2.49 18.34
C SER A 71 2.21 -3.78 18.86
N LYS A 72 2.26 -3.97 20.18
CA LYS A 72 2.84 -5.16 20.80
C LYS A 72 1.80 -6.27 20.90
N VAL A 73 1.97 -7.33 20.13
CA VAL A 73 1.08 -8.49 20.08
C VAL A 73 1.82 -9.73 20.56
N ASN A 74 1.33 -10.36 21.64
CA ASN A 74 1.96 -11.52 22.27
C ASN A 74 3.46 -11.31 22.58
N GLY A 75 3.81 -10.11 23.07
CA GLY A 75 5.18 -9.75 23.42
C GLY A 75 6.07 -9.29 22.27
N ALA A 76 5.61 -9.43 21.01
CA ALA A 76 6.36 -9.00 19.83
C ALA A 76 5.77 -7.72 19.21
N TRP A 77 6.63 -6.80 18.79
CA TRP A 77 6.21 -5.63 18.01
C TRP A 77 5.79 -6.05 16.60
N LYS A 78 4.63 -5.58 16.15
CA LYS A 78 4.06 -5.81 14.83
C LYS A 78 3.64 -4.47 14.24
N ILE A 79 3.69 -4.33 12.92
CA ILE A 79 3.12 -3.17 12.23
C ILE A 79 1.63 -3.10 12.60
N ASP A 80 1.21 -1.92 13.04
CA ASP A 80 -0.18 -1.64 13.37
C ASP A 80 -0.92 -1.19 12.11
N ALA A 81 -1.54 -2.14 11.42
CA ALA A 81 -2.34 -1.86 10.24
C ALA A 81 -3.52 -0.92 10.53
N ASN A 82 -4.04 -0.89 11.77
CA ASN A 82 -5.12 0.02 12.13
C ASN A 82 -4.59 1.46 12.22
N HIS A 83 -3.37 1.68 12.73
CA HIS A 83 -2.72 3.00 12.69
C HIS A 83 -2.56 3.49 11.25
N GLN A 84 -2.16 2.61 10.33
CA GLN A 84 -1.99 2.92 8.90
C GLN A 84 -3.30 3.30 8.18
N ILE A 85 -4.46 2.88 8.69
CA ILE A 85 -5.77 3.22 8.13
C ILE A 85 -6.50 4.30 8.95
N GLY A 86 -5.77 5.07 9.79
CA GLY A 86 -6.33 6.18 10.56
C GLY A 86 -7.01 5.77 11.87
N GLY A 87 -6.62 4.64 12.45
CA GLY A 87 -7.17 4.10 13.70
C GLY A 87 -8.55 3.43 13.55
N LEU A 88 -9.01 3.21 12.32
CA LEU A 88 -10.30 2.58 12.05
C LEU A 88 -10.27 1.09 12.36
N SER A 89 -11.44 0.54 12.72
CA SER A 89 -11.63 -0.91 12.67
C SER A 89 -11.62 -1.40 11.21
N GLY A 90 -11.30 -2.67 10.98
CA GLY A 90 -11.36 -3.24 9.64
C GLY A 90 -12.74 -3.13 8.98
N GLU A 91 -13.81 -3.18 9.77
CA GLU A 91 -15.17 -2.98 9.27
C GLU A 91 -15.42 -1.52 8.89
N ASP A 92 -15.04 -0.57 9.74
CA ASP A 92 -15.21 0.87 9.47
C ASP A 92 -14.35 1.33 8.29
N PHE A 93 -13.17 0.75 8.14
CA PHE A 93 -12.30 0.97 7.01
C PHE A 93 -12.95 0.62 5.67
N LEU A 94 -13.90 -0.32 5.62
CA LEU A 94 -14.57 -0.72 4.37
C LEU A 94 -15.88 0.05 4.10
N LYS A 95 -16.25 0.99 4.98
CA LYS A 95 -17.44 1.85 4.83
C LYS A 95 -17.18 3.00 3.86
N GLN A 96 -18.25 3.58 3.33
CA GLN A 96 -18.19 4.72 2.42
C GLN A 96 -17.53 5.93 3.10
N GLY A 97 -16.70 6.67 2.35
CA GLY A 97 -15.94 7.83 2.86
C GLY A 97 -14.46 7.52 3.18
N THR A 98 -14.06 6.25 3.14
CA THR A 98 -12.65 5.82 3.26
C THR A 98 -12.13 5.34 1.90
N TRP A 99 -10.80 5.22 1.78
CA TRP A 99 -10.18 4.57 0.61
C TRP A 99 -10.39 3.05 0.58
N GLY A 100 -10.73 2.43 1.72
CA GLY A 100 -10.98 1.00 1.81
C GLY A 100 -12.22 0.52 1.06
N ALA A 101 -13.26 1.37 0.96
CA ALA A 101 -14.41 1.07 0.12
C ALA A 101 -14.04 0.98 -1.38
N ALA A 102 -13.18 1.89 -1.86
CA ALA A 102 -12.65 1.85 -3.22
C ALA A 102 -11.78 0.60 -3.45
N PHE A 103 -10.91 0.28 -2.49
CA PHE A 103 -10.07 -0.92 -2.55
C PHE A 103 -10.90 -2.21 -2.66
N ARG A 104 -11.98 -2.34 -1.88
CA ARG A 104 -12.92 -3.47 -1.97
C ARG A 104 -13.51 -3.61 -3.37
N ASP A 105 -13.91 -2.50 -3.98
CA ASP A 105 -14.48 -2.52 -5.33
C ASP A 105 -13.42 -2.86 -6.38
N HIS A 106 -12.18 -2.41 -6.23
CA HIS A 106 -11.08 -2.81 -7.12
C HIS A 106 -10.83 -4.32 -7.06
N VAL A 107 -10.88 -4.92 -5.87
CA VAL A 107 -10.78 -6.39 -5.72
C VAL A 107 -11.94 -7.10 -6.41
N LYS A 108 -13.18 -6.59 -6.30
CA LYS A 108 -14.32 -7.17 -7.03
C LYS A 108 -14.13 -7.10 -8.54
N ILE A 109 -13.65 -5.96 -9.06
CA ILE A 109 -13.37 -5.77 -10.49
C ILE A 109 -12.28 -6.74 -10.95
N ALA A 110 -11.21 -6.93 -10.17
CA ALA A 110 -10.16 -7.89 -10.50
C ALA A 110 -10.67 -9.33 -10.52
N ASN A 111 -11.51 -9.72 -9.57
CA ASN A 111 -12.14 -11.04 -9.54
C ASN A 111 -13.07 -11.23 -10.76
N GLU A 112 -13.86 -10.22 -11.12
CA GLU A 112 -14.71 -10.27 -12.31
C GLU A 112 -13.90 -10.38 -13.60
N ALA A 113 -12.78 -9.64 -13.70
CA ALA A 113 -11.86 -9.75 -14.83
C ALA A 113 -11.32 -11.18 -14.96
N SER A 114 -10.87 -11.77 -13.84
CA SER A 114 -10.39 -13.15 -13.78
C SER A 114 -11.45 -14.16 -14.22
N ASP A 115 -12.68 -14.02 -13.73
CA ASP A 115 -13.81 -14.85 -14.13
C ASP A 115 -14.12 -14.75 -15.63
N ARG A 116 -14.08 -13.52 -16.18
CA ARG A 116 -14.32 -13.27 -17.60
C ARG A 116 -13.22 -13.83 -18.50
N MET A 117 -11.97 -13.73 -18.08
CA MET A 117 -10.84 -14.39 -18.75
C MET A 117 -11.00 -15.91 -18.73
N THR A 118 -11.35 -16.49 -17.58
CA THR A 118 -11.58 -17.94 -17.41
C THR A 118 -12.72 -18.44 -18.31
N LYS A 119 -13.78 -17.64 -18.44
CA LYS A 119 -14.93 -17.94 -19.33
C LYS A 119 -14.65 -17.63 -20.81
N GLY A 120 -13.47 -17.08 -21.14
CA GLY A 120 -13.10 -16.68 -22.49
C GLY A 120 -13.95 -15.54 -23.05
N THR A 121 -14.58 -14.73 -22.20
CA THR A 121 -15.32 -13.52 -22.61
C THR A 121 -14.43 -12.28 -22.69
N LEU A 122 -13.29 -12.31 -22.00
CA LEU A 122 -12.11 -11.49 -22.29
C LEU A 122 -11.04 -12.46 -22.82
N LYS A 123 -10.54 -12.23 -24.03
CA LYS A 123 -9.67 -13.15 -24.76
C LYS A 123 -8.27 -12.60 -24.99
N THR A 124 -8.13 -11.29 -24.96
CA THR A 124 -6.85 -10.61 -25.23
C THR A 124 -6.41 -9.74 -24.07
N PRO A 125 -5.10 -9.46 -23.95
CA PRO A 125 -4.59 -8.47 -23.00
C PRO A 125 -5.23 -7.09 -23.18
N GLU A 126 -5.51 -6.68 -24.42
CA GLU A 126 -6.15 -5.40 -24.75
C GLU A 126 -7.58 -5.35 -24.21
N GLU A 127 -8.37 -6.40 -24.41
CA GLU A 127 -9.75 -6.49 -23.88
C GLU A 127 -9.76 -6.46 -22.34
N LEU A 128 -8.79 -7.13 -21.70
CA LEU A 128 -8.61 -7.07 -20.25
C LEU A 128 -8.27 -5.65 -19.79
N LYS A 129 -7.35 -4.98 -20.49
CA LYS A 129 -6.92 -3.62 -20.15
C LYS A 129 -8.08 -2.62 -20.29
N GLU A 130 -8.85 -2.71 -21.37
CA GLU A 130 -10.03 -1.86 -21.59
C GLU A 130 -11.11 -2.10 -20.53
N PHE A 131 -11.37 -3.37 -20.19
CA PHE A 131 -12.30 -3.73 -19.11
C PHE A 131 -11.86 -3.10 -17.78
N LEU A 132 -10.62 -3.35 -17.35
CA LEU A 132 -10.10 -2.83 -16.09
C LEU A 132 -10.11 -1.29 -16.07
N ALA A 133 -9.66 -0.64 -17.14
CA ALA A 133 -9.66 0.82 -17.22
C ALA A 133 -11.07 1.42 -17.09
N ARG A 134 -12.06 0.83 -17.75
CA ARG A 134 -13.46 1.28 -17.67
C ARG A 134 -14.05 1.08 -16.28
N GLU A 135 -13.96 -0.12 -15.73
CA GLU A 135 -14.60 -0.45 -14.46
C GLU A 135 -13.92 0.25 -13.28
N VAL A 136 -12.59 0.35 -13.27
CA VAL A 136 -11.84 1.09 -12.25
C VAL A 136 -12.18 2.59 -12.32
N SER A 137 -12.17 3.19 -13.51
CA SER A 137 -12.53 4.61 -13.66
C SER A 137 -13.97 4.89 -13.21
N ALA A 138 -14.91 3.99 -13.53
CA ALA A 138 -16.28 4.09 -13.05
C ALA A 138 -16.37 3.97 -11.52
N ALA A 139 -15.62 3.05 -10.90
CA ALA A 139 -15.56 2.92 -9.45
C ALA A 139 -14.95 4.16 -8.79
N GLU A 140 -13.80 4.63 -9.25
CA GLU A 140 -13.13 5.83 -8.74
C GLU A 140 -14.03 7.07 -8.81
N LYS A 141 -14.81 7.23 -9.89
CA LYS A 141 -15.77 8.33 -10.00
C LYS A 141 -16.81 8.29 -8.88
N ARG A 142 -17.36 7.12 -8.54
CA ARG A 142 -18.31 6.97 -7.42
C ARG A 142 -17.72 7.42 -6.08
N TYR A 143 -16.42 7.26 -5.89
CA TYR A 143 -15.74 7.61 -4.64
C TYR A 143 -15.24 9.06 -4.62
N LYS A 144 -14.77 9.61 -5.75
CA LYS A 144 -14.43 11.05 -5.87
C LYS A 144 -15.63 11.94 -5.54
N ASP A 145 -16.82 11.52 -5.92
CA ASP A 145 -18.06 12.25 -5.66
C ASP A 145 -18.58 12.06 -4.21
N ALA A 146 -17.95 11.18 -3.42
CA ALA A 146 -18.40 10.78 -2.08
C ALA A 146 -17.44 11.15 -0.92
N VAL A 147 -16.28 11.73 -1.20
CA VAL A 147 -15.34 12.19 -0.16
C VAL A 147 -15.69 13.65 0.20
N GLU A 148 -16.34 13.86 1.35
CA GLU A 148 -16.32 15.19 1.98
C GLU A 148 -14.88 15.53 2.40
N PRO A 149 -14.42 16.79 2.21
CA PRO A 149 -13.10 17.19 2.68
C PRO A 149 -13.00 17.00 4.20
N PRO A 150 -11.82 16.64 4.73
CA PRO A 150 -11.63 16.52 6.16
C PRO A 150 -11.98 17.86 6.83
N ARG A 151 -12.82 17.79 7.87
CA ARG A 151 -13.18 18.94 8.73
C ARG A 151 -12.06 19.27 9.70
#